data_AF-A0A7I8DVJ9-F1
#
_entry.id   AF-A0A7I8DVJ9-F1
#
_cell.length_a   1.000
_cell.length_b   1.000
_cell.length_c   1.000
_cell.angle_alpha   90.00
_cell.angle_beta   90.00
_cell.angle_gamma   90.00
#
_symmetry.space_group_name_H-M   'P 1'
#
loop_
_entity.id
_entity.type
_entity.pdbx_description
1 polymer ?
#
loop_
_entity_poly.entity_id
_entity_poly.type
_entity_poly.pdbx_seq_one_letter_code
_entity_poly.pdbx_strand_id
1 'polypeptide(L)'
;MDNCQDTLFGGFAPNSETAKVMSENLGSKTVMSGSVSKGKNDPSQSLQMIERPLMTTDELKSMPKGHFILMKTGMHPMKTVLRLFIKWKIKLDKEYQVNQRVQREVKYADINKITSILKYKFKKDDNIKFDLKKIINEAGVKVE
;
A
#
# COMPACT_ATOMS: atom_id res chain seq x y z
N MET A 1 -10.80 -16.45 0.49
CA MET A 1 -9.68 -16.09 -0.42
C MET A 1 -9.64 -17.09 -1.58
N ASP A 2 -10.78 -17.68 -1.93
CA ASP A 2 -10.81 -19.10 -2.30
C ASP A 2 -10.65 -19.33 -3.81
N ASN A 3 -10.64 -18.25 -4.58
CA ASN A 3 -10.41 -18.28 -6.03
C ASN A 3 -9.03 -17.71 -6.43
N CYS A 4 -8.23 -17.25 -5.48
CA CYS A 4 -6.89 -16.74 -5.76
C CYS A 4 -5.93 -17.92 -5.98
N GLN A 5 -5.45 -18.09 -7.21
CA GLN A 5 -4.51 -19.18 -7.56
C GLN A 5 -3.05 -18.85 -7.23
N ASP A 6 -2.73 -17.57 -7.16
CA ASP A 6 -1.41 -17.07 -6.78
C ASP A 6 -1.58 -16.13 -5.60
N THR A 7 -0.75 -16.33 -4.57
CA THR A 7 -0.71 -15.44 -3.42
C THR A 7 0.72 -15.05 -3.10
N LEU A 8 0.94 -13.74 -3.00
CA LEU A 8 2.22 -13.15 -2.68
C LEU A 8 2.11 -12.44 -1.34
N PHE A 9 2.99 -12.78 -0.42
CA PHE A 9 3.00 -12.19 0.92
C PHE A 9 4.38 -11.66 1.30
N GLY A 10 4.40 -10.55 2.01
CA GLY A 10 5.62 -9.98 2.58
C GLY A 10 5.32 -8.84 3.54
N GLY A 11 6.22 -8.60 4.49
CA GLY A 11 6.14 -7.46 5.41
C GLY A 11 5.03 -7.57 6.47
N PHE A 12 5.17 -8.49 7.42
CA PHE A 12 4.24 -8.62 8.54
C PHE A 12 4.58 -7.67 9.68
N ALA A 13 3.55 -7.09 10.31
CA ALA A 13 3.73 -6.39 11.58
C ALA A 13 3.99 -7.39 12.72
N PRO A 14 4.74 -7.02 13.78
CA PRO A 14 5.08 -7.93 14.89
C PRO A 14 3.84 -8.57 15.57
N ASN A 15 2.74 -7.82 15.65
CA ASN A 15 1.49 -8.27 16.28
C ASN A 15 0.45 -8.75 15.27
N SER A 16 0.83 -9.01 14.02
CA SER A 16 -0.12 -9.35 12.96
C SER A 16 -0.66 -10.77 13.12
N GLU A 17 -1.99 -10.90 13.18
CA GLU A 17 -2.70 -12.19 13.18
C GLU A 17 -2.65 -12.89 11.81
N THR A 18 -2.46 -12.13 10.73
CA THR A 18 -2.38 -12.69 9.37
C THR A 18 -1.19 -13.61 9.19
N ALA A 19 -0.10 -13.40 9.96
CA ALA A 19 1.06 -14.30 9.97
C ALA A 19 0.70 -15.69 10.52
N LYS A 20 -0.24 -15.78 11.47
CA LYS A 20 -0.69 -17.05 12.05
C LYS A 20 -1.51 -17.85 11.04
N VAL A 21 -2.54 -17.22 10.48
CA VAL A 21 -3.39 -17.82 9.44
C VAL A 21 -2.55 -18.25 8.23
N MET A 22 -1.54 -17.46 7.87
CA MET A 22 -0.65 -17.82 6.76
C MET A 22 0.27 -19.00 7.10
N SER A 23 0.81 -19.07 8.33
CA SER A 23 1.62 -20.21 8.76
C SER A 23 0.84 -21.51 8.68
N GLU A 24 -0.45 -21.48 9.01
CA GLU A 24 -1.37 -22.62 8.87
C GLU A 24 -1.62 -22.95 7.39
N ASN A 25 -1.87 -21.94 6.55
CA ASN A 25 -2.10 -22.12 5.10
C ASN A 25 -0.88 -22.65 4.33
N LEU A 26 0.34 -22.36 4.79
CA LEU A 26 1.58 -22.90 4.20
C LEU A 26 1.76 -24.39 4.48
N GLY A 27 1.04 -24.92 5.47
CA GLY A 27 1.13 -26.30 5.91
C GLY A 27 2.39 -26.61 6.73
N SER A 28 2.60 -27.91 6.94
CA SER A 28 3.68 -28.46 7.74
C SER A 28 4.65 -29.30 6.91
N LYS A 29 5.83 -29.51 7.46
CA LYS A 29 6.85 -30.43 6.97
C LYS A 29 7.16 -31.44 8.05
N THR A 30 7.31 -32.70 7.65
CA THR A 30 7.82 -33.73 8.54
C THR A 30 9.33 -33.61 8.63
N VAL A 31 9.86 -33.44 9.84
CA VAL A 31 11.29 -33.35 10.11
C VAL A 31 11.71 -34.45 11.06
N MET A 32 12.87 -35.05 10.79
CA MET A 32 13.49 -35.97 11.73
C MET A 32 14.19 -35.15 12.82
N SER A 33 13.69 -35.26 14.05
CA SER A 33 14.24 -34.62 15.23
C SER A 33 14.75 -35.69 16.18
N GLY A 34 15.92 -35.47 16.77
CA GLY A 34 16.49 -36.44 17.67
C GLY A 34 17.72 -35.91 18.39
N SER A 35 18.11 -36.61 19.45
CA SER A 35 19.37 -36.34 20.12
C SER A 35 20.43 -37.34 19.66
N VAL A 36 21.62 -36.83 19.38
CA VAL A 36 22.78 -37.65 19.03
C VAL A 36 23.82 -37.45 20.12
N SER A 37 24.04 -38.48 20.92
CA SER A 37 25.11 -38.50 21.91
C SER A 37 26.31 -39.22 21.31
N LYS A 38 27.40 -38.48 21.08
CA LYS A 38 28.67 -39.06 20.60
C LYS A 38 29.55 -39.44 21.80
N GLY A 39 29.24 -40.56 22.45
CA GLY A 39 30.12 -41.19 23.44
C GLY A 39 31.29 -41.92 22.78
N LYS A 40 32.47 -41.93 23.42
CA LYS A 40 33.71 -42.52 22.87
C LYS A 40 33.62 -44.04 22.58
N ASN A 41 32.72 -44.75 23.28
CA ASN A 41 32.52 -46.20 23.17
C ASN A 41 31.10 -46.63 22.76
N ASP A 42 30.11 -45.73 22.76
CA ASP A 42 28.73 -46.07 22.39
C ASP A 42 27.98 -44.81 21.93
N PRO A 43 27.93 -44.54 20.61
CA PRO A 43 27.16 -43.42 20.08
C PRO A 43 25.67 -43.78 20.09
N SER A 44 24.91 -43.27 21.05
CA SER A 44 23.45 -43.44 21.08
C SER A 44 22.74 -42.37 20.26
N GLN A 45 21.79 -42.79 19.44
CA GLN A 45 20.93 -41.90 18.64
C GLN A 45 19.47 -42.19 18.95
N SER A 46 18.72 -41.18 19.38
CA SER A 46 17.28 -41.25 19.53
C SER A 46 16.64 -40.32 18.51
N LEU A 47 16.18 -40.87 17.38
CA LEU A 47 15.57 -40.14 16.26
C LEU A 47 14.06 -40.40 16.24
N GLN A 48 13.28 -39.33 16.09
CA GLN A 48 11.83 -39.36 15.97
C GLN A 48 11.39 -38.47 14.81
N MET A 49 10.32 -38.86 14.13
CA MET A 49 9.71 -38.02 13.10
C MET A 49 8.68 -37.12 13.78
N ILE A 50 8.84 -35.80 13.62
CA ILE A 50 7.90 -34.81 14.15
C ILE A 50 7.37 -33.92 13.04
N GLU A 51 6.15 -33.43 13.21
CA GLU A 51 5.56 -32.42 12.33
C GLU A 51 5.99 -31.03 12.80
N ARG A 52 6.51 -30.21 11.87
CA ARG A 52 6.86 -28.81 12.13
C ARG A 52 6.24 -27.92 11.06
N PRO A 53 5.69 -26.73 11.37
CA PRO A 53 5.26 -25.78 10.36
C PRO A 53 6.36 -25.51 9.32
N LEU A 54 5.99 -25.37 8.05
CA LEU A 54 6.95 -25.13 6.97
C LEU A 54 7.79 -23.87 7.25
N MET A 55 7.09 -22.80 7.66
CA MET A 55 7.64 -21.61 8.30
C MET A 55 6.84 -21.30 9.56
N THR A 56 7.54 -20.89 10.62
CA THR A 56 6.89 -20.45 11.85
C THR A 56 6.38 -19.01 11.72
N THR A 57 5.43 -18.63 12.56
CA THR A 57 4.92 -17.24 12.61
C THR A 57 6.01 -16.22 12.85
N ASP A 58 7.02 -16.57 13.64
CA ASP A 58 8.12 -15.68 14.00
C ASP A 58 9.11 -15.54 12.84
N GLU A 59 9.34 -16.61 12.08
CA GLU A 59 10.11 -16.56 10.81
C GLU A 59 9.40 -15.67 9.78
N LEU A 60 8.06 -15.71 9.70
CA LEU A 60 7.28 -14.82 8.83
C LEU A 60 7.39 -13.36 9.26
N LYS A 61 7.30 -13.08 10.56
CA LYS A 61 7.37 -11.72 11.13
C LYS A 61 8.76 -11.11 11.03
N SER A 62 9.80 -11.91 11.14
CA SER A 62 11.21 -11.47 11.07
C SER A 62 11.75 -11.40 9.63
N MET A 63 10.93 -11.65 8.61
CA MET A 63 11.39 -11.58 7.22
C MET A 63 11.92 -10.18 6.85
N PRO A 64 13.13 -10.09 6.27
CA PRO A 64 13.69 -8.82 5.84
C PRO A 64 12.88 -8.20 4.70
N LYS A 65 12.79 -6.87 4.69
CA LYS A 65 12.08 -6.13 3.64
C LYS A 65 12.60 -6.51 2.25
N GLY A 66 11.67 -6.73 1.31
CA GLY A 66 11.99 -7.17 -0.05
C GLY A 66 12.01 -8.69 -0.23
N HIS A 67 11.86 -9.47 0.85
CA HIS A 67 11.60 -10.90 0.76
C HIS A 67 10.11 -11.17 0.81
N PHE A 68 9.67 -12.02 -0.09
CA PHE A 68 8.29 -12.41 -0.25
C PHE A 68 8.17 -13.92 -0.32
N ILE A 69 6.98 -14.40 -0.02
CA ILE A 69 6.60 -15.79 -0.14
C ILE A 69 5.58 -15.86 -1.25
N LEU A 70 5.91 -16.62 -2.29
CA LEU A 70 4.98 -16.92 -3.35
C LEU A 70 4.40 -18.31 -3.11
N MET A 71 3.07 -18.36 -3.02
CA MET A 71 2.29 -19.58 -3.17
C MET A 71 1.60 -19.55 -4.54
N LYS A 72 1.79 -20.62 -5.30
CA LYS A 72 1.09 -20.86 -6.56
C LYS A 72 0.40 -22.20 -6.48
N THR A 73 -0.84 -22.29 -6.95
CA THR A 73 -1.58 -23.55 -7.02
C THR A 73 -0.77 -24.62 -7.74
N GLY A 74 -0.61 -25.78 -7.09
CA GLY A 74 0.12 -26.93 -7.64
C GLY A 74 1.65 -26.87 -7.49
N MET A 75 2.20 -25.87 -6.80
CA MET A 75 3.65 -25.77 -6.56
C MET A 75 3.96 -25.58 -5.07
N HIS A 76 5.13 -26.05 -4.64
CA HIS A 76 5.62 -25.78 -3.29
C HIS A 76 5.87 -24.28 -3.09
N PRO A 77 5.52 -23.72 -1.92
CA PRO A 77 5.79 -22.33 -1.60
C PRO A 77 7.27 -21.98 -1.75
N MET A 78 7.57 -20.85 -2.38
CA MET A 78 8.95 -20.40 -2.60
C MET A 78 9.21 -19.02 -2.00
N LYS A 79 10.42 -18.85 -1.43
CA LYS A 79 10.92 -17.53 -1.01
C LYS A 79 11.46 -16.81 -2.23
N THR A 80 10.89 -15.66 -2.55
CA THR A 80 11.30 -14.81 -3.66
C THR A 80 11.80 -13.47 -3.17
N VAL A 81 12.77 -12.89 -3.87
CA VAL A 81 13.27 -11.54 -3.60
C VAL A 81 12.72 -10.60 -4.66
N LEU A 82 11.91 -9.64 -4.23
CA LEU A 82 11.42 -8.58 -5.11
C LEU A 82 12.12 -7.27 -4.73
N ARG A 83 12.66 -6.57 -5.74
CA ARG A 83 13.28 -5.25 -5.52
C ARG A 83 12.20 -4.29 -5.01
N LEU A 84 12.47 -3.65 -3.88
CA LEU A 84 11.63 -2.58 -3.36
C LEU A 84 11.62 -1.39 -4.33
N PHE A 85 10.50 -0.66 -4.43
CA PHE A 85 10.32 0.50 -5.30
C PHE A 85 11.42 1.57 -5.12
N ILE A 86 12.00 1.69 -3.92
CA ILE A 86 13.13 2.57 -3.61
C ILE A 86 14.33 2.29 -4.53
N LYS A 87 14.56 1.02 -4.87
CA LYS A 87 15.65 0.58 -5.75
C LYS A 87 15.30 0.73 -7.24
N TRP A 88 14.08 1.12 -7.59
CA TRP A 88 13.64 1.18 -8.99
C TRP A 88 14.11 2.46 -9.70
N LYS A 89 14.81 3.36 -9.01
CA LYS A 89 15.29 4.65 -9.54
C LYS A 89 14.17 5.45 -10.22
N ILE A 90 12.96 5.39 -9.65
CA ILE A 90 11.81 6.14 -10.14
C ILE A 90 12.12 7.62 -9.93
N LYS A 91 12.32 8.36 -11.02
CA LYS A 91 12.44 9.83 -11.01
C LYS A 91 11.04 10.38 -11.19
N LEU A 92 10.56 11.15 -10.22
CA LEU A 92 9.33 11.91 -10.35
C LEU A 92 9.71 13.26 -10.96
N ASP A 93 9.23 13.56 -12.16
CA ASP A 93 9.61 14.79 -12.88
C ASP A 93 9.07 16.08 -12.22
N LYS A 94 8.00 15.97 -11.43
CA LYS A 94 7.35 17.10 -10.76
C LYS A 94 7.07 16.76 -9.31
N GLU A 95 7.27 17.73 -8.43
CA GLU A 95 6.78 17.64 -7.06
C GLU A 95 5.26 17.48 -7.08
N TYR A 96 4.77 16.48 -6.36
CA TYR A 96 3.34 16.28 -6.20
C TYR A 96 2.78 17.39 -5.32
N GLN A 97 2.25 18.44 -5.95
CA GLN A 97 1.59 19.52 -5.24
C GLN A 97 0.19 19.07 -4.82
N VAL A 98 0.05 18.74 -3.54
CA VAL A 98 -1.28 18.57 -2.93
C VAL A 98 -1.91 19.95 -2.83
N ASN A 99 -3.10 20.14 -3.42
CA ASN A 99 -3.90 21.34 -3.19
C ASN A 99 -4.27 21.40 -1.70
N GLN A 100 -3.52 22.20 -0.95
CA GLN A 100 -3.72 22.38 0.47
C GLN A 100 -5.09 23.03 0.68
N ARG A 101 -6.01 22.33 1.35
CA ARG A 101 -7.32 22.86 1.75
C ARG A 101 -7.16 23.83 2.92
N VAL A 102 -6.45 24.93 2.69
CA VAL A 102 -6.28 26.01 3.68
C VAL A 102 -7.53 26.88 3.65
N GLN A 103 -7.96 27.36 4.82
CA GLN A 103 -9.01 28.36 4.95
C GLN A 103 -8.54 29.64 4.26
N ARG A 104 -9.06 29.91 3.05
CA ARG A 104 -8.75 31.14 2.30
C ARG A 104 -9.62 32.27 2.84
N GLU A 105 -9.02 33.45 3.03
CA GLU A 105 -9.79 34.66 3.29
C GLU A 105 -10.71 34.94 2.10
N VAL A 106 -12.02 34.82 2.31
CA VAL A 106 -13.04 35.14 1.32
C VAL A 106 -13.23 36.65 1.33
N LYS A 107 -12.78 37.32 0.26
CA LYS A 107 -13.05 38.75 0.05
C LYS A 107 -14.34 38.90 -0.74
N TYR A 108 -15.34 39.50 -0.11
CA TYR A 108 -16.60 39.84 -0.74
C TYR A 108 -16.41 41.06 -1.65
N ALA A 109 -17.03 41.03 -2.83
CA ALA A 109 -17.00 42.15 -3.75
C ALA A 109 -18.41 42.41 -4.27
N ASP A 110 -18.80 43.69 -4.29
CA ASP A 110 -20.09 44.13 -4.82
C ASP A 110 -20.22 43.80 -6.32
N ILE A 111 -21.44 43.43 -6.71
CA ILE A 111 -21.85 43.19 -8.11
C ILE A 111 -21.43 44.34 -9.04
N ASN A 112 -21.52 45.59 -8.58
CA ASN A 112 -21.16 46.77 -9.37
C ASN A 112 -19.66 46.87 -9.65
N LYS A 113 -18.83 46.42 -8.70
CA LYS A 113 -17.37 46.40 -8.86
C LYS A 113 -16.92 45.26 -9.77
N ILE A 114 -17.59 44.11 -9.67
CA ILE A 114 -17.34 42.96 -10.55
C ILE A 114 -17.72 43.28 -12.00
N THR A 115 -18.89 43.89 -12.20
CA THR A 115 -19.37 44.26 -13.54
C THR A 115 -18.52 45.34 -14.21
N SER A 116 -18.05 46.34 -13.47
CA SER A 116 -17.14 47.36 -14.00
C SER A 116 -15.77 46.79 -14.41
N ILE A 117 -15.18 45.90 -13.60
CA ILE A 117 -13.93 45.20 -13.94
C ILE A 117 -14.12 44.32 -15.18
N LEU A 118 -15.23 43.58 -15.28
CA LEU A 118 -15.54 42.75 -16.45
C LEU A 118 -15.70 43.57 -17.72
N LYS A 119 -16.45 44.69 -17.66
CA LYS A 119 -16.61 45.62 -18.79
C LYS A 119 -15.28 46.22 -19.24
N TYR A 120 -14.41 46.58 -18.30
CA TYR A 120 -13.08 47.10 -18.60
C TYR A 120 -12.17 46.06 -19.25
N LYS A 121 -12.18 44.82 -18.74
CA LYS A 121 -11.29 43.73 -19.21
C LYS A 121 -11.69 43.18 -20.57
N PHE A 122 -12.98 43.12 -20.88
CA PHE A 122 -13.51 42.53 -22.12
C PHE A 122 -13.82 43.53 -23.23
N LYS A 123 -13.39 44.80 -23.12
CA LYS A 123 -13.52 45.88 -24.13
C LYS A 123 -14.60 45.62 -25.22
N LYS A 124 -15.85 45.83 -24.80
CA LYS A 124 -17.02 46.16 -25.64
C LYS A 124 -17.43 45.11 -26.69
N ASP A 125 -18.39 44.27 -26.32
CA ASP A 125 -19.49 43.88 -27.20
C ASP A 125 -20.79 44.28 -26.48
N ASP A 126 -21.46 45.31 -26.99
CA ASP A 126 -22.68 45.90 -26.38
C ASP A 126 -23.91 44.97 -26.46
N ASN A 127 -23.75 43.70 -26.87
CA ASN A 127 -24.86 42.77 -27.11
C ASN A 127 -24.77 41.42 -26.39
N ILE A 128 -23.82 41.20 -25.48
CA ILE A 128 -23.80 39.98 -24.68
C ILE A 128 -24.35 40.28 -23.30
N LYS A 129 -25.62 39.91 -23.06
CA LYS A 129 -26.17 39.75 -21.71
C LYS A 129 -25.38 38.64 -21.01
N PHE A 130 -24.31 39.00 -20.34
CA PHE A 130 -23.64 38.10 -19.42
C PHE A 130 -24.59 37.85 -18.25
N ASP A 131 -25.14 36.64 -18.18
CA ASP A 131 -25.96 36.21 -17.07
C ASP A 131 -25.04 35.93 -15.86
N LEU A 132 -24.61 37.04 -15.23
CA LEU A 132 -23.55 37.08 -14.23
C LEU A 132 -23.83 36.12 -13.06
N LYS A 133 -25.11 35.93 -12.70
CA LYS A 133 -25.51 34.95 -11.67
C LYS A 133 -25.09 33.52 -12.00
N LYS A 134 -25.14 33.13 -13.28
CA LYS A 134 -24.80 31.77 -13.72
C LYS A 134 -23.29 31.54 -13.66
N ILE A 135 -22.51 32.51 -14.14
CA ILE A 135 -21.04 32.46 -14.17
C ILE A 135 -20.47 32.52 -12.74
N ILE A 136 -21.08 33.29 -11.86
CA ILE A 136 -20.65 33.42 -10.46
C ILE A 136 -20.93 32.12 -9.67
N ASN A 137 -22.06 31.45 -9.94
CA ASN A 137 -22.36 30.13 -9.38
C ASN A 137 -21.40 29.04 -9.88
N GLU A 138 -21.04 29.05 -11.18
CA GLU A 138 -20.05 28.12 -11.75
C GLU A 138 -18.63 28.36 -11.20
N ALA A 139 -18.28 29.60 -10.87
CA ALA A 139 -17.00 29.96 -10.26
C ALA A 139 -16.92 29.68 -8.75
N GLY A 140 -18.01 29.21 -8.12
CA GLY A 140 -18.05 28.85 -6.70
C GLY A 140 -17.93 30.03 -5.73
N VAL A 141 -18.24 31.25 -6.18
CA VAL A 141 -18.19 32.47 -5.36
C VAL A 141 -19.57 32.71 -4.75
N LYS A 142 -19.69 32.67 -3.42
CA LYS A 142 -20.93 33.04 -2.72
C LYS A 142 -21.14 34.55 -2.83
N VAL A 143 -22.30 34.95 -3.34
CA VAL A 143 -22.77 36.34 -3.36
C VAL A 143 -23.79 36.48 -2.24
N GLU A 144 -23.55 37.42 -1.34
CA GLU A 144 -24.57 37.94 -0.41
C GLU A 144 -25.27 39.15 -1.02
#